data_AF-A0A0M3JFI6-F1
#
_entry.id   AF-A0A0M3JFI6-F1
#
_cell.length_a   1.000
_cell.length_b   1.000
_cell.length_c   1.000
_cell.angle_alpha   90.00
_cell.angle_beta   90.00
_cell.angle_gamma   90.00
#
_symmetry.space_group_name_H-M   'P 1'
#
loop_
_entity.id
_entity.type
_entity.pdbx_description
1 polymer ?
#
loop_
_entity_poly.entity_id
_entity_poly.type
_entity_poly.pdbx_seq_one_letter_code
_entity_poly.pdbx_strand_id
1 'polypeptide(L)'
;MFLEYCCVEALSHVPPLRNYFLREENYGGIKRPPGDKLALLPKRFGELLRKLWNPKAFKAHVSPHEMLQASVLCSEKKFQITKQGDSSEFLNFLLNTLHVALNGTHKTSSSIIYRIFRGRMHEYTRKVIP
;
A
#
# COMPACT_ATOMS: atom_id res chain seq x y z
N MET A 1 11.47 -9.73 10.11
CA MET A 1 10.30 -10.18 9.32
C MET A 1 8.98 -9.53 9.75
N PHE A 2 8.83 -9.02 10.99
CA PHE A 2 7.51 -8.60 11.52
C PHE A 2 7.05 -7.16 11.18
N LEU A 3 7.97 -6.23 10.90
CA LEU A 3 7.60 -4.80 10.82
C LEU A 3 6.77 -4.43 9.58
N GLU A 4 7.05 -5.03 8.43
CA GLU A 4 6.34 -4.75 7.17
C GLU A 4 4.89 -5.29 7.21
N TYR A 5 4.68 -6.38 7.94
CA TYR A 5 3.35 -6.97 8.15
C TYR A 5 2.45 -6.05 8.97
N CYS A 6 2.98 -5.44 10.04
CA CYS A 6 2.23 -4.52 10.89
C CYS A 6 1.67 -3.32 10.10
N CYS A 7 2.43 -2.78 9.15
CA CYS A 7 1.96 -1.69 8.29
C CYS A 7 0.76 -2.13 7.42
N VAL A 8 0.82 -3.33 6.85
CA VAL A 8 -0.28 -3.86 6.02
C VAL A 8 -1.52 -4.16 6.86
N GLU A 9 -1.34 -4.75 8.04
CA GLU A 9 -2.41 -5.02 8.98
C GLU A 9 -3.08 -3.71 9.43
N ALA A 10 -2.29 -2.71 9.83
CA ALA A 10 -2.79 -1.38 10.21
C ALA A 10 -3.61 -0.73 9.09
N LEU A 11 -3.13 -0.79 7.84
CA LEU A 11 -3.88 -0.29 6.67
C LEU A 11 -5.17 -1.08 6.42
N SER A 12 -5.19 -2.39 6.70
CA SER A 12 -6.37 -3.23 6.52
C SER A 12 -7.53 -2.85 7.46
N HIS A 13 -7.23 -2.19 8.58
CA HIS A 13 -8.23 -1.69 9.51
C HIS A 13 -8.82 -0.34 9.13
N VAL A 14 -8.28 0.35 8.11
CA VAL A 14 -8.83 1.62 7.60
C VAL A 14 -10.05 1.31 6.72
N PRO A 15 -11.30 1.55 7.19
CA PRO A 15 -12.49 1.05 6.50
C PRO A 15 -12.65 1.47 5.03
N PRO A 16 -12.42 2.75 4.64
CA PRO A 16 -12.56 3.14 3.23
C PRO A 16 -11.50 2.48 2.34
N LEU A 17 -10.28 2.26 2.85
CA LEU A 17 -9.23 1.57 2.10
C LEU A 17 -9.57 0.08 1.96
N ARG A 18 -9.93 -0.56 3.08
CA ARG A 18 -10.34 -1.96 3.13
C ARG A 18 -11.48 -2.23 2.15
N ASN A 19 -12.56 -1.48 2.24
CA ASN A 19 -13.75 -1.69 1.43
C ASN A 19 -13.45 -1.55 -0.07
N TYR A 20 -12.53 -0.65 -0.43
CA TYR A 20 -12.06 -0.50 -1.81
C TYR A 20 -11.35 -1.77 -2.30
N PHE A 21 -10.39 -2.29 -1.53
CA PHE A 21 -9.58 -3.44 -1.91
C PHE A 21 -10.28 -4.81 -1.75
N LEU A 22 -11.38 -4.87 -0.98
CA LEU A 22 -12.22 -6.06 -0.90
C LEU A 22 -12.96 -6.35 -2.21
N ARG A 23 -13.25 -5.34 -3.03
CA ARG A 23 -13.92 -5.51 -4.33
C ARG A 23 -12.91 -5.33 -5.46
N GLU A 24 -12.59 -6.42 -6.16
CA GLU A 24 -11.61 -6.40 -7.25
C GLU A 24 -12.04 -5.50 -8.41
N GLU A 25 -13.34 -5.37 -8.67
CA GLU A 25 -13.91 -4.45 -9.67
C GLU A 25 -13.41 -3.00 -9.55
N ASN A 26 -13.07 -2.55 -8.33
CA ASN A 26 -12.59 -1.19 -8.10
C ASN A 26 -11.21 -0.91 -8.72
N TYR A 27 -10.39 -1.94 -8.93
CA TYR A 27 -9.01 -1.75 -9.38
C TYR A 27 -8.55 -2.75 -10.45
N GLY A 28 -9.30 -3.83 -10.70
CA GLY A 28 -8.96 -4.85 -11.70
C GLY A 28 -9.03 -4.36 -13.15
N GLY A 29 -9.83 -3.32 -13.41
CA GLY A 29 -9.93 -2.69 -14.74
C GLY A 29 -8.86 -1.63 -15.04
N ILE A 30 -7.95 -1.35 -14.10
CA ILE A 30 -6.92 -0.33 -14.27
C ILE A 30 -5.88 -0.81 -15.28
N LYS A 31 -5.87 -0.19 -16.47
CA LYS A 31 -4.89 -0.48 -17.52
C LYS A 31 -3.54 0.10 -17.13
N ARG A 32 -2.51 -0.74 -17.19
CA ARG A 32 -1.10 -0.37 -17.03
C ARG A 32 -0.29 -0.87 -18.23
N PRO A 33 0.88 -0.25 -18.52
CA PRO A 33 1.76 -0.73 -19.56
C PRO A 33 2.15 -2.21 -19.33
N PRO A 34 2.30 -3.01 -20.41
CA PRO A 34 2.79 -4.37 -20.28
C PRO A 34 4.19 -4.39 -19.65
N GLY A 35 4.41 -5.30 -18.71
CA GLY A 35 5.68 -5.41 -17.97
C GLY A 35 5.82 -4.46 -16.77
N ASP A 36 4.82 -3.62 -16.49
CA ASP A 36 4.85 -2.75 -15.32
C ASP A 36 4.64 -3.56 -14.02
N LYS A 37 5.73 -3.69 -13.26
CA LYS A 37 5.77 -4.43 -11.98
C LYS A 37 4.80 -3.83 -10.95
N LEU A 38 4.50 -2.53 -11.04
CA LEU A 38 3.62 -1.85 -10.09
C LEU A 38 2.18 -2.37 -10.15
N ALA A 39 1.75 -2.93 -11.29
CA ALA A 39 0.43 -3.53 -11.44
C ALA A 39 0.17 -4.70 -10.47
N LEU A 40 1.24 -5.34 -9.98
CA LEU A 40 1.14 -6.46 -9.05
C LEU A 40 0.75 -6.00 -7.64
N LEU A 41 1.14 -4.80 -7.24
CA LEU A 41 1.00 -4.36 -5.85
C LEU A 41 -0.47 -4.21 -5.41
N PRO A 42 -1.36 -3.50 -6.16
CA PRO A 42 -2.78 -3.43 -5.82
C PRO A 42 -3.46 -4.81 -5.78
N LYS A 43 -3.08 -5.69 -6.71
CA LYS A 43 -3.61 -7.05 -6.79
C LYS A 43 -3.27 -7.87 -5.56
N ARG A 44 -1.98 -7.95 -5.20
CA ARG A 44 -1.52 -8.71 -4.02
C ARG A 44 -2.02 -8.11 -2.71
N PHE A 45 -2.10 -6.79 -2.62
CA PHE A 45 -2.67 -6.10 -1.46
C PHE A 45 -4.15 -6.47 -1.28
N GLY A 46 -4.96 -6.39 -2.35
CA GLY A 46 -6.36 -6.79 -2.30
C GLY A 46 -6.57 -8.27 -1.97
N GLU A 47 -5.77 -9.17 -2.55
CA GLU A 47 -5.80 -10.60 -2.24
C GLU A 47 -5.52 -10.88 -0.76
N LEU A 48 -4.51 -10.20 -0.19
CA LEU A 48 -4.17 -10.31 1.22
C LEU A 48 -5.31 -9.78 2.11
N LEU A 49 -5.87 -8.61 1.80
CA LEU A 49 -6.98 -8.03 2.54
C LEU A 49 -8.22 -8.94 2.52
N ARG A 50 -8.56 -9.55 1.38
CA ARG A 50 -9.67 -10.51 1.29
C ARG A 50 -9.43 -11.75 2.13
N LYS A 51 -8.19 -12.24 2.20
CA LYS A 51 -7.83 -13.38 3.06
C LYS A 51 -7.93 -13.01 4.55
N LEU A 52 -7.41 -11.83 4.94
CA LEU A 52 -7.45 -11.34 6.32
C LEU A 52 -8.88 -11.13 6.82
N TRP A 53 -9.76 -10.58 5.96
CA TRP A 53 -11.15 -10.26 6.31
C TRP A 53 -12.15 -11.36 5.88
N ASN A 54 -11.69 -12.59 5.61
CA ASN A 54 -12.58 -13.71 5.33
C ASN A 54 -13.07 -14.36 6.65
N PRO A 55 -14.35 -14.18 7.03
CA PRO A 55 -14.88 -14.75 8.27
C PRO A 55 -14.97 -16.28 8.25
N LYS A 56 -14.81 -16.91 7.07
CA LYS A 56 -14.85 -18.37 6.88
C LYS A 56 -13.45 -18.97 6.69
N ALA A 57 -12.39 -18.25 7.07
CA ALA A 57 -11.03 -18.77 6.94
C ALA A 57 -10.82 -19.99 7.85
N PHE A 58 -10.38 -21.11 7.26
CA PHE A 58 -10.11 -22.36 7.98
C PHE A 58 -8.89 -22.24 8.93
N LYS A 59 -7.97 -21.31 8.64
CA LYS A 59 -6.79 -21.02 9.46
C LYS A 59 -6.83 -19.57 9.90
N ALA A 60 -6.54 -19.31 11.18
CA ALA A 60 -6.45 -17.96 11.72
C ALA A 60 -5.23 -17.18 11.21
N HIS A 61 -4.22 -17.87 10.66
CA HIS A 61 -3.00 -17.25 10.14
C HIS A 61 -3.04 -17.11 8.60
N VAL A 62 -2.88 -15.87 8.13
CA VAL A 62 -2.76 -15.55 6.70
C VAL A 62 -1.32 -15.18 6.40
N SER A 63 -0.66 -15.96 5.54
CA SER A 63 0.72 -15.65 5.12
C SER A 63 0.74 -14.42 4.20
N PRO A 64 1.53 -13.37 4.53
CA PRO A 64 1.67 -12.17 3.71
C PRO A 64 2.70 -12.32 2.59
N HIS A 65 3.31 -13.51 2.42
CA HIS A 65 4.47 -13.72 1.57
C HIS A 65 4.30 -13.15 0.15
N GLU A 66 3.17 -13.39 -0.52
CA GLU A 66 2.90 -12.87 -1.86
C GLU A 66 2.91 -11.33 -1.94
N MET A 67 2.39 -10.67 -0.90
CA MET A 67 2.40 -9.20 -0.80
C MET A 67 3.81 -8.68 -0.54
N LEU A 68 4.58 -9.36 0.31
CA LEU A 68 5.96 -8.98 0.59
C LEU A 68 6.84 -9.18 -0.66
N GLN A 69 6.65 -10.26 -1.42
CA GLN A 69 7.35 -10.48 -2.69
C GLN A 69 7.03 -9.38 -3.72
N ALA A 70 5.77 -8.97 -3.83
CA ALA A 70 5.40 -7.84 -4.68
C ALA A 70 6.07 -6.53 -4.21
N SER A 71 6.19 -6.32 -2.91
CA SER A 71 6.87 -5.17 -2.32
C SER A 71 8.38 -5.18 -2.61
N VAL A 72 9.04 -6.33 -2.49
CA VAL A 72 10.46 -6.52 -2.87
C VAL A 72 10.66 -6.15 -4.34
N LEU A 73 9.80 -6.65 -5.22
CA LEU A 73 9.90 -6.43 -6.65
C LEU A 73 9.66 -4.97 -7.05
N CYS A 74 8.62 -4.35 -6.48
CA CYS A 74 8.26 -2.95 -6.77
C CYS A 74 9.22 -1.93 -6.13
N SER A 75 9.98 -2.35 -5.11
CA SER A 75 10.97 -1.50 -4.43
C SER A 75 12.40 -1.73 -4.91
N GLU A 76 12.59 -2.51 -5.97
CA GLU A 76 13.92 -2.87 -6.48
C GLU A 76 14.83 -3.47 -5.40
N LYS A 77 14.26 -4.39 -4.60
CA LYS A 77 14.92 -5.11 -3.49
C LYS A 77 15.35 -4.21 -2.32
N LYS A 78 14.80 -3.01 -2.19
CA LYS A 78 15.00 -2.16 -1.01
C LYS A 78 14.39 -2.79 0.25
N PHE A 79 13.14 -3.26 0.17
CA PHE A 79 12.42 -3.90 1.28
C PHE A 79 12.51 -5.42 1.14
N GLN A 80 13.56 -6.02 1.70
CA GLN A 80 13.80 -7.47 1.64
C GLN A 80 13.15 -8.19 2.83
N ILE A 81 12.46 -9.30 2.56
CA ILE A 81 11.76 -10.10 3.57
C ILE A 81 12.69 -10.57 4.71
N THR A 82 13.95 -10.87 4.36
CA THR A 82 14.97 -11.38 5.28
C THR A 82 15.65 -10.29 6.10
N LYS A 83 15.48 -9.01 5.77
CA LYS A 83 16.13 -7.88 6.43
C LYS A 83 15.08 -7.05 7.18
N GLN A 84 15.43 -6.59 8.38
CA GLN A 84 14.57 -5.64 9.08
C GLN A 84 14.68 -4.27 8.42
N GLY A 85 13.55 -3.74 7.93
CA GLY A 85 13.43 -2.39 7.39
C GLY A 85 12.81 -1.41 8.39
N ASP A 86 12.83 -0.13 8.03
CA ASP A 86 12.13 0.92 8.75
C ASP A 86 10.64 0.95 8.38
N SER A 87 9.75 0.86 9.37
CA SER A 87 8.30 0.84 9.16
C SER A 87 7.75 2.13 8.56
N SER A 88 8.31 3.28 8.93
CA SER A 88 7.87 4.58 8.40
C SER A 88 8.26 4.72 6.93
N GLU A 89 9.46 4.26 6.58
CA GLU A 89 9.94 4.24 5.21
C GLU A 89 9.13 3.28 4.34
N PHE A 90 8.84 2.08 4.87
CA PHE A 90 8.00 1.10 4.19
C PHE A 90 6.57 1.61 3.98
N LEU A 91 5.96 2.23 5.01
CA LEU A 91 4.62 2.80 4.89
C LEU A 91 4.57 3.90 3.82
N ASN A 92 5.55 4.79 3.82
CA ASN A 92 5.66 5.84 2.82
C ASN A 92 5.82 5.26 1.41
N PHE A 93 6.67 4.25 1.24
CA PHE A 93 6.77 3.51 -0.02
C PHE A 93 5.44 2.89 -0.42
N LEU A 94 4.81 2.13 0.46
CA LEU A 94 3.59 1.37 0.16
C LEU A 94 2.46 2.30 -0.28
N LEU A 95 2.23 3.40 0.44
CA LEU A 95 1.19 4.37 0.10
C LEU A 95 1.46 5.04 -1.25
N ASN A 96 2.68 5.52 -1.48
CA ASN A 96 3.02 6.18 -2.75
C ASN A 96 2.98 5.20 -3.93
N THR A 97 3.49 4.00 -3.75
CA THR A 97 3.50 2.98 -4.80
C THR A 97 2.07 2.51 -5.13
N LEU A 98 1.20 2.33 -4.12
CA LEU A 98 -0.22 2.05 -4.36
C LEU A 98 -0.92 3.22 -5.07
N HIS A 99 -0.61 4.47 -4.70
CA HIS A 99 -1.15 5.64 -5.38
C HIS A 99 -0.81 5.63 -6.87
N VAL A 100 0.47 5.45 -7.20
CA VAL A 100 0.95 5.40 -8.59
C VAL A 100 0.37 4.20 -9.33
N ALA A 101 0.38 3.01 -8.71
CA ALA A 101 -0.12 1.77 -9.30
C ALA A 101 -1.62 1.84 -9.65
N LEU A 102 -2.40 2.61 -8.88
CA LEU A 102 -3.82 2.89 -9.14
C LEU A 102 -4.04 4.05 -10.15
N ASN A 103 -3.03 4.41 -10.95
CA ASN A 103 -3.04 5.54 -11.87
C ASN A 103 -3.36 6.89 -11.19
N GLY A 104 -2.94 7.04 -9.94
CA GLY A 104 -3.02 8.29 -9.21
C GLY A 104 -2.28 9.42 -9.93
N THR A 105 -2.86 10.62 -9.84
CA THR A 105 -2.28 11.88 -10.34
C THR A 105 -2.13 12.87 -9.18
N HIS A 106 -1.54 14.04 -9.44
CA HIS A 106 -1.39 15.10 -8.43
C HIS A 106 -2.72 15.64 -7.86
N LYS A 107 -3.88 15.32 -8.46
CA LYS A 107 -5.19 15.69 -7.93
C LYS A 107 -5.47 14.93 -6.63
N THR A 108 -6.02 15.60 -5.62
CA THR A 108 -6.33 15.01 -4.30
C THR A 108 -7.33 13.85 -4.37
N SER A 109 -8.21 13.85 -5.36
CA SER A 109 -9.24 12.82 -5.56
C SER A 109 -8.84 11.71 -6.54
N SER A 110 -7.60 11.72 -7.05
CA SER A 110 -7.18 10.85 -8.17
C SER A 110 -7.06 9.36 -7.84
N SER A 111 -7.00 9.00 -6.56
CA SER A 111 -6.90 7.62 -6.10
C SER A 111 -7.51 7.50 -4.71
N ILE A 112 -7.87 6.27 -4.32
CA ILE A 112 -8.33 6.00 -2.96
C ILE A 112 -7.28 6.37 -1.91
N ILE A 113 -5.99 6.24 -2.23
CA ILE A 113 -4.89 6.56 -1.31
C ILE A 113 -4.88 8.05 -0.97
N TYR A 114 -4.89 8.92 -1.98
CA TYR A 114 -4.89 10.36 -1.74
C TYR A 114 -6.19 10.84 -1.09
N ARG A 115 -7.33 10.22 -1.42
CA ARG A 115 -8.61 10.56 -0.79
C ARG A 115 -8.62 10.28 0.72
N ILE A 116 -7.88 9.27 1.18
CA ILE A 116 -7.89 8.85 2.59
C ILE A 116 -6.76 9.51 3.38
N PHE A 117 -5.54 9.50 2.82
CA PHE A 117 -4.32 9.78 3.60
C PHE A 117 -3.68 11.14 3.28
N ARG A 118 -4.04 11.79 2.17
CA ARG A 118 -3.38 13.05 1.79
C ARG A 118 -3.95 14.23 2.58
N GLY A 119 -3.12 14.83 3.43
CA GLY A 119 -3.39 16.09 4.11
C GLY A 119 -2.82 17.32 3.39
N ARG A 120 -2.88 18.46 4.06
CA ARG A 120 -2.21 19.71 3.66
C ARG A 120 -1.37 20.20 4.83
N MET A 121 -0.10 20.49 4.58
CA MET A 121 0.80 21.13 5.54
C MET A 121 1.06 22.55 5.06
N HIS A 122 1.07 23.51 5.99
CA HIS A 122 1.45 24.89 5.71
C HIS A 122 2.71 25.19 6.53
N GLU A 123 3.82 25.43 5.84
CA GLU A 123 5.13 25.63 6.45
C GLU A 123 5.47 27.12 6.51
N TYR A 124 5.82 27.60 7.71
CA TYR A 124 6.28 28.98 7.93
C TYR A 124 7.76 28.97 8.29
N THR A 125 8.60 29.50 7.40
CA THR A 125 10.04 29.60 7.65
C THR A 125 10.39 31.01 8.10
N ARG A 126 10.88 31.15 9.33
CA ARG A 126 11.43 32.42 9.83
C ARG A 126 12.95 32.30 9.97
N LYS A 127 13.69 33.15 9.25
CA LYS A 127 15.13 33.29 9.47
C LYS A 127 15.35 34.03 10.80
N VAL A 128 16.07 33.40 11.72
CA VAL A 128 16.59 34.09 12.90
C VAL A 128 17.91 34.75 12.47
N ILE A 129 17.93 36.08 12.47
CA ILE A 129 19.13 36.87 12.23
C ILE A 129 19.89 36.90 13.58
N PRO A 130 21.22 36.65 13.61
CA PRO A 130 22.02 36.70 14.84
C PRO A 130 21.95 38.03 15.57
#